data_AF-A0A840F085-F1
#
_entry.id   AF-A0A840F085-F1
#
_cell.length_a   1.000
_cell.length_b   1.000
_cell.length_c   1.000
_cell.angle_alpha   90.00
_cell.angle_beta   90.00
_cell.angle_gamma   90.00
#
_symmetry.space_group_name_H-M   'P 1'
#
loop_
_entity.id
_entity.type
_entity.pdbx_description
1 polymer ?
#
loop_
_entity_poly.entity_id
_entity_poly.type
_entity_poly.pdbx_seq_one_letter_code
_entity_poly.pdbx_strand_id
1 'polypeptide(L)'
;MQFLNRNRKLLSIIALFVFCALHAFFLVRIIYDTKNYLVLGFTSAILLFILISYYKASHDVTPHHFKDLYLVLSVLLGALLTYAIHANTMVSAVLASSGIGLLASYIPYLNKKSTFLNTLPPPIYCGSFVGMSAIYIADSWLFVLYASCIAGIFYMFAKNMLNGFGGKLGSIAFGGVICTQLLYYFIS
;
A
#
# COMPACT_ATOMS: atom_id res chain seq x y z
N MET A 1 20.08 -13.15 -14.15
CA MET A 1 19.77 -11.89 -13.41
C MET A 1 19.37 -10.70 -14.29
N GLN A 2 19.91 -10.52 -15.51
CA GLN A 2 19.54 -9.38 -16.39
C GLN A 2 18.09 -9.43 -16.93
N PHE A 3 17.53 -10.62 -17.15
CA PHE A 3 16.18 -10.79 -17.71
C PHE A 3 15.05 -10.33 -16.75
N LEU A 4 15.19 -10.64 -15.46
CA LEU A 4 14.26 -10.21 -14.41
C LEU A 4 14.24 -8.68 -14.22
N ASN A 5 15.37 -8.02 -14.46
CA ASN A 5 15.48 -6.56 -14.30
C ASN A 5 14.85 -5.79 -15.49
N ARG A 6 14.92 -6.36 -16.70
CA ARG A 6 14.28 -5.83 -17.92
C ARG A 6 12.76 -5.80 -17.79
N ASN A 7 12.16 -6.90 -17.35
CA ASN A 7 10.70 -7.03 -17.25
C ASN A 7 10.11 -6.12 -16.16
N ARG A 8 10.85 -5.84 -15.09
CA ARG A 8 10.40 -4.92 -14.02
C ARG A 8 10.44 -3.45 -14.41
N LYS A 9 11.48 -3.02 -15.15
CA LYS A 9 11.49 -1.67 -15.75
C LYS A 9 10.35 -1.51 -16.75
N LEU A 10 10.11 -2.53 -17.58
CA LEU A 10 9.01 -2.54 -18.54
C LEU A 10 7.65 -2.38 -17.84
N LEU A 11 7.39 -3.13 -16.77
CA LEU A 11 6.14 -3.06 -16.01
C LEU A 11 5.92 -1.67 -15.36
N SER A 12 6.99 -1.02 -14.90
CA SER A 12 6.92 0.31 -14.27
C SER A 12 6.66 1.40 -15.32
N ILE A 13 7.28 1.27 -16.49
CA ILE A 13 7.02 2.14 -17.65
C ILE A 13 5.58 1.97 -18.13
N ILE A 14 5.07 0.73 -18.18
CA ILE A 14 3.68 0.45 -18.55
C ILE A 14 2.71 1.05 -17.53
N ALA A 15 2.94 0.88 -16.24
CA ALA A 15 2.09 1.45 -15.19
C ALA A 15 2.08 2.99 -15.23
N LEU A 16 3.25 3.62 -15.44
CA LEU A 16 3.37 5.06 -15.60
C LEU A 16 2.65 5.55 -16.86
N PHE A 17 2.76 4.80 -17.96
CA PHE A 17 2.06 5.11 -19.20
C PHE A 17 0.53 5.06 -19.02
N VAL A 18 0.02 4.00 -18.39
CA VAL A 18 -1.42 3.85 -18.10
C VAL A 18 -1.92 4.96 -17.17
N PHE A 19 -1.16 5.31 -16.13
CA PHE A 19 -1.53 6.38 -15.20
C PHE A 19 -1.51 7.77 -15.86
N CYS A 20 -0.49 8.08 -16.66
CA CYS A 20 -0.42 9.30 -17.46
C CYS A 20 -1.59 9.37 -18.46
N ALA A 21 -1.94 8.25 -19.10
CA ALA A 21 -3.05 8.19 -20.05
C ALA A 21 -4.39 8.49 -19.36
N LEU A 22 -4.64 7.93 -18.17
CA LEU A 22 -5.85 8.21 -17.38
C LEU A 22 -5.94 9.67 -16.93
N HIS A 23 -4.83 10.26 -16.46
CA HIS A 23 -4.80 11.67 -16.06
C HIS A 23 -4.93 12.62 -17.25
N ALA A 24 -4.33 12.30 -18.40
CA ALA A 24 -4.51 13.06 -19.64
C ALA A 24 -5.96 13.00 -20.12
N PHE A 25 -6.61 11.84 -20.03
CA PHE A 25 -8.03 11.68 -20.33
C PHE A 25 -8.91 12.55 -19.42
N PHE A 26 -8.59 12.60 -18.12
CA PHE A 26 -9.29 13.44 -17.15
C PHE A 26 -9.09 14.94 -17.44
N LEU A 27 -7.87 15.36 -17.81
CA LEU A 27 -7.56 16.73 -18.23
C LEU A 27 -8.35 17.13 -19.49
N VAL A 28 -8.42 16.26 -20.50
CA VAL A 28 -9.22 16.51 -21.71
C VAL A 28 -10.69 16.70 -21.33
N ARG A 29 -11.24 15.85 -20.46
CA ARG A 29 -12.63 15.99 -19.98
C ARG A 29 -12.86 17.31 -19.23
N ILE A 30 -11.95 17.73 -18.37
CA ILE A 30 -12.06 19.01 -17.63
C ILE A 30 -12.04 20.21 -18.58
N ILE A 31 -11.17 20.20 -19.60
CA ILE A 31 -11.10 21.25 -20.62
C ILE A 31 -12.43 21.38 -21.38
N TYR A 32 -13.06 20.24 -21.68
CA TYR A 32 -14.35 20.20 -22.38
C TYR A 32 -15.54 20.68 -21.54
N ASP A 33 -15.54 20.42 -20.23
CA ASP A 33 -16.76 20.54 -19.41
C ASP A 33 -16.85 21.86 -18.61
N THR A 34 -15.72 22.41 -18.12
CA THR A 34 -15.80 23.47 -17.08
C THR A 34 -15.07 24.78 -17.39
N LYS A 35 -14.20 24.85 -18.41
CA LYS A 35 -13.33 26.02 -18.72
C LYS A 35 -12.67 26.66 -17.47
N ASN A 36 -12.47 25.89 -16.41
CA ASN A 36 -12.02 26.40 -15.12
C ASN A 36 -10.50 26.22 -15.00
N TYR A 37 -9.75 27.28 -15.34
CA TYR A 37 -8.29 27.25 -15.39
C TYR A 37 -7.63 26.91 -14.04
N LEU A 38 -8.31 27.14 -12.91
CA LEU A 38 -7.83 26.78 -11.57
C LEU A 38 -7.69 25.27 -11.38
N VAL A 39 -8.70 24.50 -11.83
CA VAL A 39 -8.70 23.03 -11.72
C VAL A 39 -7.64 22.41 -12.64
N LEU A 40 -7.41 23.02 -13.81
CA LEU A 40 -6.33 22.66 -14.74
C LEU A 40 -4.93 22.87 -14.12
N GLY A 41 -4.75 23.97 -13.39
CA GLY A 41 -3.50 24.28 -12.69
C GLY A 41 -3.19 23.27 -11.57
N PHE A 42 -4.17 22.95 -10.73
CA PHE A 42 -3.99 21.96 -9.66
C PHE A 42 -3.67 20.56 -10.19
N THR A 43 -4.38 20.12 -11.23
CA THR A 43 -4.19 18.78 -11.82
C THR A 43 -2.84 18.63 -12.54
N SER A 44 -2.37 19.65 -13.24
CA SER A 44 -1.04 19.65 -13.87
C SER A 44 0.11 19.70 -12.85
N ALA A 45 -0.05 20.40 -11.73
CA ALA A 45 0.94 20.43 -10.65
C ALA A 45 1.10 19.06 -9.96
N ILE A 46 0.00 18.34 -9.75
CA ILE A 46 0.01 16.96 -9.20
C ILE A 46 0.77 16.02 -10.15
N LEU A 47 0.58 16.16 -11.48
CA LEU A 47 1.31 15.37 -12.49
C LEU A 47 2.83 15.62 -12.42
N LEU A 48 3.24 16.89 -12.33
CA LEU A 48 4.65 17.27 -12.26
C LEU A 48 5.32 16.73 -10.99
N PHE A 49 4.64 16.84 -9.84
CA PHE A 49 5.15 16.36 -8.56
C PHE A 49 5.36 14.84 -8.56
N ILE A 50 4.42 14.09 -9.14
CA ILE A 50 4.52 12.64 -9.31
C ILE A 50 5.66 12.26 -10.27
N LEU A 51 5.85 13.02 -11.36
CA LEU A 51 6.95 12.80 -12.30
C LEU A 51 8.32 13.01 -11.64
N ILE A 52 8.44 14.05 -10.82
CA ILE A 52 9.65 14.36 -10.04
C ILE A 52 9.89 13.26 -8.98
N SER A 53 8.84 12.81 -8.30
CA SER A 53 8.92 11.71 -7.33
C SER A 53 9.38 10.41 -7.98
N TYR A 54 8.86 10.10 -9.18
CA TYR A 54 9.28 8.94 -9.97
C TYR A 54 10.76 9.01 -10.38
N TYR A 55 11.21 10.17 -10.87
CA TYR A 55 12.61 10.34 -11.26
C TYR A 55 13.58 10.31 -10.08
N LYS A 56 13.15 10.75 -8.90
CA LYS A 56 13.99 10.83 -7.69
C LYS A 56 13.93 9.57 -6.81
N ALA A 57 13.03 8.63 -7.10
CA ALA A 57 12.94 7.34 -6.41
C ALA A 57 14.14 6.42 -6.75
N SER A 58 15.31 6.78 -6.22
CA SER A 58 16.50 5.95 -6.16
C SER A 58 16.25 4.84 -5.14
N HIS A 59 16.15 3.59 -5.61
CA HIS A 59 15.95 2.42 -4.77
C HIS A 59 17.26 1.99 -4.10
N ASP A 60 17.40 2.32 -2.81
CA ASP A 60 18.32 1.57 -1.95
C ASP A 60 17.75 0.16 -1.72
N VAL A 61 18.38 -0.80 -2.39
CA VAL A 61 18.24 -2.24 -2.12
C VAL A 61 19.08 -2.55 -0.89
N THR A 62 18.45 -2.63 0.28
CA THR A 62 19.12 -3.23 1.45
C THR A 62 19.01 -4.75 1.35
N PRO A 63 20.13 -5.48 1.24
CA PRO A 63 20.14 -6.92 1.37
C PRO A 63 20.11 -7.28 2.86
N HIS A 64 19.32 -8.29 3.25
CA HIS A 64 19.78 -9.46 4.01
C HIS A 64 18.65 -10.21 4.73
N HIS A 65 18.96 -11.50 4.88
CA HIS A 65 18.18 -12.65 5.32
C HIS A 65 17.76 -12.62 6.82
N PHE A 66 16.69 -13.38 7.13
CA PHE A 66 16.27 -13.91 8.45
C PHE A 66 15.49 -13.04 9.45
N LYS A 67 15.01 -11.83 9.09
CA LYS A 67 14.15 -11.00 9.98
C LYS A 67 12.67 -10.92 9.55
N ASP A 68 12.19 -11.90 8.79
CA ASP A 68 10.92 -11.83 8.08
C ASP A 68 9.67 -11.98 8.96
N LEU A 69 9.78 -12.67 10.09
CA LEU A 69 8.65 -12.86 11.01
C LEU A 69 8.12 -11.52 11.55
N TYR A 70 9.01 -10.55 11.76
CA TYR A 70 8.64 -9.23 12.25
C TYR A 70 7.87 -8.40 11.22
N LEU A 71 8.07 -8.66 9.92
CA LEU A 71 7.27 -8.05 8.87
C LEU A 71 5.81 -8.54 8.93
N VAL A 72 5.60 -9.83 9.18
CA VAL A 72 4.26 -10.37 9.41
C VAL A 72 3.62 -9.75 10.65
N LEU A 73 4.39 -9.66 11.74
CA LEU A 73 3.91 -9.07 13.00
C LEU A 73 3.49 -7.60 12.83
N SER A 74 4.24 -6.83 12.04
CA SER A 74 3.93 -5.44 11.76
C SER A 74 2.72 -5.26 10.84
N VAL A 75 2.53 -6.13 9.85
CA VAL A 75 1.26 -6.20 9.07
C VAL A 75 0.08 -6.50 9.99
N LEU A 76 0.23 -7.47 10.91
CA LEU A 76 -0.80 -7.86 11.85
C LEU A 76 -1.16 -6.71 12.80
N LEU A 77 -0.16 -6.00 13.34
CA LEU A 77 -0.39 -4.81 14.16
C LEU A 77 -1.16 -3.74 13.40
N GLY A 78 -0.74 -3.39 12.18
CA GLY A 78 -1.43 -2.39 11.37
C GLY A 78 -2.88 -2.76 11.07
N ALA A 79 -3.16 -4.04 10.80
CA ALA A 79 -4.50 -4.54 10.54
C ALA A 79 -5.39 -4.44 11.78
N LEU A 80 -4.91 -4.94 12.92
CA LEU A 80 -5.65 -4.93 14.19
C LEU A 80 -5.91 -3.52 14.69
N LEU A 81 -4.92 -2.62 14.62
CA LEU A 81 -5.11 -1.21 14.98
C LEU A 81 -6.20 -0.56 14.10
N THR A 82 -6.17 -0.80 12.79
CA THR A 82 -7.14 -0.18 11.86
C THR A 82 -8.55 -0.69 12.11
N TYR A 83 -8.67 -2.01 12.29
CA TYR A 83 -9.92 -2.65 12.63
C TYR A 83 -10.44 -2.15 13.99
N ALA A 84 -9.60 -2.09 15.02
CA ALA A 84 -9.96 -1.62 16.35
C ALA A 84 -10.45 -0.17 16.36
N ILE A 85 -9.74 0.73 15.65
CA ILE A 85 -10.14 2.14 15.58
C ILE A 85 -11.50 2.26 14.90
N HIS A 86 -11.69 1.61 13.74
CA HIS A 86 -12.94 1.73 13.01
C HIS A 86 -14.11 1.00 13.67
N ALA A 87 -13.88 -0.13 14.34
CA ALA A 87 -14.94 -0.85 15.07
C ALA A 87 -15.42 -0.10 16.32
N ASN A 88 -14.53 0.62 17.00
CA ASN A 88 -14.86 1.34 18.25
C ASN A 88 -15.20 2.84 18.05
N THR A 89 -15.03 3.38 16.84
CA THR A 89 -15.28 4.80 16.56
C THR A 89 -16.13 4.97 15.30
N MET A 90 -16.88 6.07 15.19
CA MET A 90 -17.63 6.40 13.96
C MET A 90 -16.74 6.93 12.82
N VAL A 91 -15.42 6.71 12.89
CA VAL A 91 -14.46 7.20 11.90
C VAL A 91 -14.50 6.28 10.68
N SER A 92 -14.46 6.84 9.46
CA SER A 92 -14.46 6.03 8.25
C SER A 92 -13.21 5.14 8.16
N ALA A 93 -13.34 3.97 7.53
CA ALA A 93 -12.25 3.00 7.45
C ALA A 93 -11.01 3.58 6.71
N VAL A 94 -11.24 4.50 5.76
CA VAL A 94 -10.18 5.26 5.06
C VAL A 94 -9.41 6.16 6.03
N LEU A 95 -10.12 6.90 6.89
CA LEU A 95 -9.51 7.81 7.87
C LEU A 95 -8.74 7.05 8.95
N ALA A 96 -9.25 5.89 9.40
CA ALA A 96 -8.52 5.03 10.33
C ALA A 96 -7.20 4.53 9.72
N SER A 97 -7.25 4.04 8.46
CA SER A 97 -6.05 3.55 7.75
C SER A 97 -5.04 4.66 7.47
N SER A 98 -5.48 5.85 7.07
CA SER A 98 -4.58 6.98 6.83
C SER A 98 -3.94 7.49 8.12
N GLY A 99 -4.69 7.52 9.23
CA GLY A 99 -4.16 7.85 10.55
C GLY A 99 -3.07 6.88 10.99
N ILE A 100 -3.30 5.57 10.85
CA ILE A 100 -2.31 4.55 11.19
C ILE A 100 -1.09 4.60 10.27
N GLY A 101 -1.29 4.84 8.98
CA GLY A 101 -0.18 5.04 8.04
C GLY A 101 0.68 6.26 8.39
N LEU A 102 0.05 7.35 8.82
CA LEU A 102 0.74 8.57 9.25
C LEU A 102 1.53 8.32 10.54
N LEU A 103 0.91 7.68 11.53
CA LEU A 103 1.58 7.28 12.78
C LEU A 103 2.76 6.32 12.49
N ALA A 104 2.57 5.37 11.59
CA ALA A 104 3.61 4.45 11.16
C ALA A 104 4.80 5.19 10.52
N SER A 105 4.55 6.27 9.78
CA SER A 105 5.59 7.12 9.20
C SER A 105 6.41 7.88 10.26
N TYR A 106 5.87 8.09 11.47
CA TYR A 106 6.58 8.77 12.56
C TYR A 106 7.47 7.82 13.37
N ILE A 107 7.22 6.52 13.34
CA ILE A 107 8.05 5.47 13.97
C ILE A 107 9.56 5.61 13.70
N PRO A 108 10.03 5.81 12.45
CA PRO A 108 11.45 5.99 12.17
C PRO A 108 12.06 7.28 12.75
N TYR A 109 11.24 8.29 13.06
CA TYR A 109 11.72 9.54 13.66
C TYR A 109 12.11 9.36 15.14
N LEU A 110 11.47 8.42 15.85
CA LEU A 110 11.73 8.13 17.26
C LEU A 110 13.14 7.55 17.51
N ASN A 111 13.74 6.86 16.52
CA ASN A 111 15.09 6.31 16.70
C ASN A 111 15.84 6.17 15.36
N LYS A 112 16.36 7.29 14.87
CA LYS A 112 17.04 7.43 13.57
C LYS A 112 18.22 6.47 13.33
N LYS A 113 18.84 5.94 14.40
CA LYS A 113 20.02 5.06 14.31
C LYS A 113 19.70 3.58 14.09
N SER A 114 18.44 3.16 14.25
CA SER A 114 18.08 1.74 14.12
C SER A 114 17.58 1.41 12.72
N THR A 115 18.30 0.55 12.01
CA THR A 115 17.93 0.03 10.68
C THR A 115 16.59 -0.72 10.68
N PHE A 116 16.18 -1.24 11.84
CA PHE A 116 14.94 -2.00 12.01
C PHE A 116 13.69 -1.13 11.95
N LEU A 117 13.70 0.03 12.63
CA LEU A 117 12.55 0.93 12.73
C LEU A 117 12.23 1.62 11.39
N ASN A 118 13.22 1.77 10.50
CA ASN A 118 13.01 2.29 9.15
C ASN A 118 12.28 1.30 8.23
N THR A 119 12.27 0.00 8.55
CA THR A 119 11.63 -1.03 7.70
C THR A 119 10.18 -1.34 8.09
N LEU A 120 9.70 -0.75 9.19
CA LEU A 120 8.37 -0.93 9.76
C LEU A 120 7.21 -0.21 9.05
N PRO A 121 7.40 1.02 8.52
CA PRO A 121 6.25 1.75 7.97
C PRO A 121 5.55 1.02 6.81
N PRO A 122 6.27 0.44 5.82
CA PRO A 122 5.63 -0.26 4.72
C PRO A 122 4.74 -1.47 5.10
N PRO A 123 5.19 -2.43 5.95
CA PRO A 123 4.34 -3.54 6.36
C PRO A 123 3.17 -3.10 7.26
N ILE A 124 3.34 -2.11 8.16
CA ILE A 124 2.23 -1.58 8.96
C ILE A 124 1.16 -0.97 8.06
N TYR A 125 1.57 -0.19 7.06
CA TYR A 125 0.64 0.40 6.09
C TYR A 125 -0.02 -0.65 5.18
N CYS A 126 0.68 -1.73 4.84
CA CYS A 126 0.06 -2.88 4.17
C CYS A 126 -1.03 -3.52 5.05
N GLY A 127 -0.75 -3.68 6.34
CA GLY A 127 -1.70 -4.18 7.32
C GLY A 127 -2.95 -3.32 7.45
N SER A 128 -2.81 -2.00 7.41
CA SER A 128 -3.95 -1.10 7.56
C SER A 128 -5.00 -1.26 6.45
N PHE A 129 -4.57 -1.61 5.23
CA PHE A 129 -5.49 -1.97 4.14
C PHE A 129 -6.25 -3.28 4.43
N VAL A 130 -5.58 -4.29 4.99
CA VAL A 130 -6.25 -5.55 5.39
C VAL A 130 -7.33 -5.28 6.43
N GLY A 131 -7.00 -4.49 7.47
CA GLY A 131 -7.95 -4.12 8.52
C GLY A 131 -9.12 -3.31 7.98
N MET A 132 -8.86 -2.36 7.08
CA MET A 132 -9.89 -1.57 6.40
C MET A 132 -10.87 -2.45 5.61
N SER A 133 -10.36 -3.45 4.88
CA SER A 133 -11.20 -4.34 4.05
C SER A 133 -11.99 -5.35 4.87
N ALA A 134 -11.42 -5.90 5.95
CA ALA A 134 -12.06 -6.94 6.74
C ALA A 134 -13.43 -6.53 7.29
N ILE A 135 -13.59 -5.27 7.67
CA ILE A 135 -14.84 -4.73 8.24
C ILE A 135 -16.01 -4.87 7.27
N TYR A 136 -15.76 -4.63 5.98
CA TYR A 136 -16.81 -4.71 4.97
C TYR A 136 -17.12 -6.14 4.54
N ILE A 137 -16.27 -7.11 4.91
CA ILE A 137 -16.31 -8.49 4.39
C ILE A 137 -16.77 -9.46 5.47
N ALA A 138 -16.10 -9.45 6.61
CA ALA A 138 -16.37 -10.30 7.76
C ALA A 138 -15.93 -9.54 9.01
N ASP A 139 -16.91 -8.94 9.69
CA ASP A 139 -16.73 -8.17 10.92
C ASP A 139 -16.39 -9.08 12.12
N SER A 140 -15.27 -9.79 11.99
CA SER A 140 -14.76 -10.71 13.00
C SER A 140 -13.25 -10.55 13.17
N TRP A 141 -12.85 -10.45 14.43
CA TRP A 141 -11.44 -10.36 14.81
C TRP A 141 -10.60 -11.54 14.31
N LEU A 142 -11.20 -12.74 14.25
CA LEU A 142 -10.55 -13.94 13.74
C LEU A 142 -10.24 -13.81 12.24
N PHE A 143 -11.18 -13.28 11.44
CA PHE A 143 -10.96 -13.07 10.02
C PHE A 143 -9.79 -12.10 9.76
N VAL A 144 -9.74 -10.98 10.50
CA VAL A 144 -8.64 -10.00 10.40
C VAL A 144 -7.29 -10.66 10.72
N LEU A 145 -7.24 -11.53 11.73
CA LEU A 145 -6.03 -12.21 12.16
C LEU A 145 -5.54 -13.17 11.05
N TYR A 146 -6.41 -14.01 10.50
CA TYR A 146 -6.04 -14.89 9.39
C TYR A 146 -5.64 -14.09 8.13
N ALA A 147 -6.37 -13.03 7.81
CA ALA A 147 -6.15 -12.22 6.60
C ALA A 147 -4.80 -11.50 6.66
N SER A 148 -4.46 -10.95 7.82
CA SER A 148 -3.18 -10.27 8.04
C SER A 148 -2.00 -11.23 8.07
N CYS A 149 -2.16 -12.44 8.60
CA CYS A 149 -1.15 -13.50 8.51
C CYS A 149 -0.84 -13.87 7.05
N ILE A 150 -1.88 -14.14 6.25
CA ILE A 150 -1.71 -14.52 4.83
C ILE A 150 -1.15 -13.35 4.02
N ALA A 151 -1.67 -12.13 4.24
CA ALA A 151 -1.12 -10.92 3.62
C ALA A 151 0.35 -10.68 4.01
N GLY A 152 0.74 -10.95 5.25
CA GLY A 152 2.12 -10.85 5.71
C GLY A 152 3.05 -11.86 5.04
N ILE A 153 2.58 -13.10 4.84
CA ILE A 153 3.31 -14.11 4.07
C ILE A 153 3.47 -13.66 2.62
N PHE A 154 2.39 -13.19 1.98
CA PHE A 154 2.46 -12.62 0.62
C PHE A 154 3.39 -11.42 0.55
N TYR A 155 3.40 -10.58 1.59
CA TYR A 155 4.32 -9.46 1.70
C TYR A 155 5.78 -9.94 1.70
N MET A 156 6.12 -10.99 2.46
CA MET A 156 7.47 -11.55 2.47
C MET A 156 7.94 -11.99 1.09
N PHE A 157 7.07 -12.63 0.31
CA PHE A 157 7.41 -13.04 -1.06
C PHE A 157 7.48 -11.85 -2.02
N ALA A 158 6.51 -10.94 -1.93
CA ALA A 158 6.38 -9.82 -2.84
C ALA A 158 7.36 -8.68 -2.55
N LYS A 159 7.92 -8.58 -1.32
CA LYS A 159 8.84 -7.49 -0.92
C LYS A 159 10.00 -7.35 -1.92
N ASN A 160 10.54 -8.47 -2.40
CA ASN A 160 11.65 -8.49 -3.35
C ASN A 160 11.21 -8.39 -4.82
N MET A 161 9.91 -8.48 -5.13
CA MET A 161 9.42 -8.57 -6.51
C MET A 161 9.01 -7.23 -7.14
N LEU A 162 8.52 -6.29 -6.33
CA LEU A 162 7.87 -5.07 -6.81
C LEU A 162 8.36 -3.81 -6.08
N ASN A 163 9.68 -3.61 -5.94
CA ASN A 163 10.17 -2.35 -5.36
C ASN A 163 9.84 -1.16 -6.28
N GLY A 164 9.25 -0.10 -5.72
CA GLY A 164 8.98 1.17 -6.43
C GLY A 164 7.57 1.36 -6.97
N PHE A 165 6.72 0.34 -6.87
CA PHE A 165 5.33 0.45 -7.30
C PHE A 165 4.46 0.94 -6.15
N GLY A 166 3.90 2.15 -6.30
CA GLY A 166 3.01 2.77 -5.30
C GLY A 166 1.76 1.94 -4.95
N GLY A 167 1.34 1.01 -5.83
CA GLY A 167 0.18 0.14 -5.61
C GLY A 167 0.47 -1.24 -4.99
N LYS A 168 1.75 -1.61 -4.78
CA LYS A 168 2.14 -2.97 -4.36
C LYS A 168 1.50 -3.40 -3.04
N LEU A 169 1.53 -2.54 -2.04
CA LEU A 169 1.07 -2.84 -0.68
C LEU A 169 -0.43 -3.16 -0.68
N GLY A 170 -1.22 -2.37 -1.42
CA GLY A 170 -2.65 -2.61 -1.60
C GLY A 170 -2.94 -3.93 -2.31
N SER A 171 -2.21 -4.28 -3.37
CA SER A 171 -2.41 -5.56 -4.07
C SER A 171 -2.08 -6.77 -3.20
N ILE A 172 -1.04 -6.68 -2.35
CA ILE A 172 -0.69 -7.74 -1.40
C ILE A 172 -1.80 -7.90 -0.36
N ALA A 173 -2.27 -6.79 0.22
CA ALA A 173 -3.36 -6.79 1.18
C ALA A 173 -4.64 -7.40 0.58
N PHE A 174 -5.00 -6.98 -0.63
CA PHE A 174 -6.15 -7.49 -1.37
C PHE A 174 -6.03 -9.00 -1.63
N GLY A 175 -4.87 -9.46 -2.10
CA GLY A 175 -4.62 -10.88 -2.31
C GLY A 175 -4.76 -11.70 -1.03
N GLY A 176 -4.24 -11.18 0.10
CA GLY A 176 -4.36 -11.85 1.39
C GLY A 176 -5.81 -11.96 1.86
N VAL A 177 -6.58 -10.86 1.76
CA VAL A 177 -8.00 -10.82 2.15
C VAL A 177 -8.86 -11.73 1.29
N ILE A 178 -8.63 -11.78 -0.02
CA ILE A 178 -9.36 -12.69 -0.92
C ILE A 178 -9.06 -14.14 -0.58
N CYS A 179 -7.79 -14.50 -0.38
CA CYS A 179 -7.43 -15.86 -0.01
C CYS A 179 -8.11 -16.29 1.29
N THR A 180 -8.20 -15.41 2.29
CA THR A 180 -8.95 -15.71 3.51
C THR A 180 -10.45 -15.77 3.31
N GLN A 181 -11.02 -14.90 2.48
CA GLN A 181 -12.44 -14.96 2.17
C GLN A 181 -12.80 -16.25 1.46
N LEU A 182 -11.95 -16.71 0.54
CA LEU A 182 -12.13 -18.00 -0.14
C LEU A 182 -12.07 -19.16 0.86
N LEU A 183 -11.09 -19.17 1.77
CA LEU A 183 -10.99 -20.21 2.81
C LEU A 183 -12.21 -20.20 3.74
N TYR A 184 -12.67 -19.02 4.14
CA TYR A 184 -13.86 -18.87 4.97
C TYR A 184 -15.11 -19.40 4.27
N TYR A 185 -15.25 -19.13 2.97
CA TYR A 185 -16.36 -19.66 2.15
C TYR A 185 -16.35 -21.18 2.03
N PHE A 186 -15.18 -21.83 1.98
CA PHE A 186 -15.10 -23.30 1.94
C PHE A 186 -15.41 -23.98 3.29
N ILE A 187 -15.31 -23.25 4.40
CA ILE A 187 -15.53 -23.78 5.75
C ILE A 187 -16.99 -23.61 6.22
N SER A 188 -17.71 -22.63 5.67
CA SER A 188 -19.10 -22.28 5.99
C SER A 188 -20.09 -22.95 5.06
#